data_AF-A0A0K8QGK4-F1
#
_entry.id   AF-A0A0K8QGK4-F1
#
_cell.length_a   1.000
_cell.length_b   1.000
_cell.length_c   1.000
_cell.angle_alpha   90.00
_cell.angle_beta   90.00
_cell.angle_gamma   90.00
#
_symmetry.space_group_name_H-M   'P 1'
#
loop_
_entity.id
_entity.type
_entity.pdbx_description
1 polymer ?
#
loop_
_entity_poly.entity_id
_entity_poly.type
_entity_poly.pdbx_seq_one_letter_code
_entity_poly.pdbx_strand_id
1 'polypeptide(L)' 'MWHLDELPTQGAIVSYCQSGVRNSVAASALRRAGYDIVELDGSYAAWATRNQTHESVSSN' A
#
# COMPACT_ATOMS: atom_id res chain seq x y z
N MET A 1 17.71 12.23 -4.07
CA MET A 1 16.66 12.10 -3.03
C MET A 1 15.60 11.16 -3.63
N TRP A 2 15.06 10.20 -2.87
CA TRP A 2 14.08 9.14 -3.25
C TRP A 2 14.56 7.73 -3.63
N HIS A 3 15.87 7.45 -3.78
CA HIS A 3 16.41 6.09 -4.00
C HIS A 3 15.60 5.24 -5.01
N LEU A 4 15.16 5.85 -6.11
CA LEU A 4 14.25 5.21 -7.07
C LEU A 4 14.91 4.00 -7.76
N ASP A 5 16.23 4.00 -7.82
CA ASP A 5 17.08 2.92 -8.31
C ASP A 5 16.97 1.62 -7.49
N GLU A 6 16.45 1.69 -6.26
CA GLU A 6 16.20 0.52 -5.42
C GLU A 6 14.80 -0.08 -5.63
N LEU A 7 13.93 0.59 -6.39
CA LEU A 7 12.56 0.13 -6.65
C LEU A 7 12.51 -0.85 -7.83
N PRO A 8 11.64 -1.86 -7.77
CA PRO A 8 11.43 -2.76 -8.90
C PRO A 8 10.90 -1.98 -10.10
N THR A 9 11.47 -2.23 -11.26
CA THR A 9 11.10 -1.56 -12.52
C THR A 9 9.96 -2.25 -13.25
N GLN A 10 9.53 -3.43 -12.80
CA GLN A 10 8.51 -4.26 -13.44
C GLN A 10 7.47 -4.69 -12.41
N GLY A 11 6.20 -4.67 -12.82
CA GLY A 11 5.07 -5.03 -11.97
C GLY A 11 4.55 -3.87 -11.12
N ALA A 12 3.35 -4.06 -10.59
CA ALA A 12 2.69 -3.09 -9.73
C ALA A 12 3.33 -3.06 -8.33
N ILE A 13 3.67 -1.86 -7.86
CA ILE A 13 4.07 -1.64 -6.47
C ILE A 13 2.83 -1.30 -5.65
N VAL A 14 2.53 -2.13 -4.66
CA VAL A 14 1.44 -1.86 -3.72
C VAL A 14 1.95 -0.94 -2.61
N SER A 15 1.32 0.22 -2.46
CA SER A 15 1.66 1.19 -1.41
C SER A 15 0.57 1.29 -0.34
N TYR A 16 0.98 1.45 0.91
CA TYR A 16 0.07 1.66 2.05
C TYR A 16 0.72 2.53 3.11
N CYS A 17 -0.10 3.13 3.98
CA CYS A 17 0.36 3.70 5.25
C CYS A 17 -0.63 3.28 6.35
N GLN A 18 -0.75 4.04 7.45
CA GLN A 18 -1.78 3.73 8.45
C GLN A 18 -3.19 3.84 7.87
N SER A 19 -3.47 4.93 7.13
CA SER A 19 -4.84 5.39 6.82
C SER A 19 -5.08 5.84 5.38
N GLY A 20 -4.07 5.78 4.49
CA GLY A 20 -4.19 6.20 3.09
C GLY A 20 -3.62 7.59 2.76
N VAL A 21 -3.47 8.48 3.74
CA VAL A 21 -3.12 9.89 3.45
C VAL A 21 -1.66 10.09 3.08
N ARG A 22 -0.72 9.36 3.71
CA ARG A 22 0.72 9.55 3.45
C ARG A 22 1.16 8.85 2.17
N ASN A 23 0.67 7.64 1.96
CA ASN A 23 1.03 6.88 0.76
C ASN A 23 0.42 7.49 -0.50
N SER A 24 -0.69 8.24 -0.45
CA SER A 24 -1.21 8.92 -1.64
C SER A 24 -0.24 9.98 -2.18
N VAL A 25 0.50 10.67 -1.30
CA VAL A 25 1.55 11.63 -1.70
C VAL A 25 2.71 10.91 -2.37
N ALA A 26 3.20 9.82 -1.76
CA ALA A 26 4.27 9.00 -2.31
C ALA A 26 3.87 8.35 -3.64
N ALA A 27 2.66 7.78 -3.72
CA ALA A 27 2.10 7.19 -4.93
C ALA A 27 2.00 8.20 -6.07
N SER A 28 1.57 9.43 -5.77
CA SER A 28 1.53 10.50 -6.76
C SER A 28 2.93 10.86 -7.30
N ALA A 29 3.95 10.87 -6.45
CA ALA A 29 5.33 11.10 -6.87
C ALA A 29 5.90 9.96 -7.71
N LEU A 30 5.69 8.71 -7.29
CA LEU A 30 6.17 7.53 -7.99
C LEU A 30 5.48 7.32 -9.35
N ARG A 31 4.18 7.61 -9.45
CA ARG A 31 3.48 7.61 -10.75
C ARG A 31 4.07 8.62 -11.72
N ARG A 32 4.42 9.83 -11.26
CA ARG A 32 5.11 10.83 -12.10
C ARG A 32 6.51 10.37 -12.52
N ALA A 33 7.15 9.51 -11.74
CA ALA A 33 8.42 8.90 -12.08
C ALA A 33 8.28 7.67 -13.01
N GLY A 34 7.05 7.28 -13.39
CA GLY A 34 6.79 6.21 -14.36
C GLY A 34 6.51 4.83 -13.76
N TYR A 35 6.39 4.72 -12.43
CA TYR A 35 6.07 3.45 -11.78
C TYR A 35 4.56 3.16 -11.81
N ASP A 36 4.22 1.88 -11.97
CA ASP A 36 2.87 1.38 -11.74
C ASP A 36 2.63 1.23 -10.23
N ILE A 37 1.75 2.07 -9.68
CA ILE A 37 1.45 2.11 -8.25
C ILE A 37 -0.03 1.83 -8.01
N VAL A 38 -0.31 0.89 -7.11
CA VAL A 38 -1.65 0.59 -6.59
C VAL A 38 -1.68 0.91 -5.09
N GLU A 39 -2.67 1.67 -4.61
CA GLU A 39 -2.87 1.84 -3.17
C GLU A 39 -3.72 0.70 -2.58
N LEU A 40 -3.31 0.20 -1.40
CA LEU A 40 -4.13 -0.73 -0.64
C LEU A 40 -5.39 -0.03 -0.11
N ASP A 41 -6.57 -0.54 -0.48
CA ASP A 41 -7.85 0.00 -0.04
C ASP A 41 -8.00 -0.03 1.49
N GLY A 42 -8.29 1.15 2.05
CA GLY A 42 -8.34 1.41 3.48
C GLY A 42 -7.00 1.25 4.22
N SER A 43 -5.90 1.02 3.49
CA SER A 43 -4.54 0.94 4.02
C SER A 43 -4.38 -0.08 5.16
N TYR A 44 -3.36 0.07 6.00
CA TYR A 44 -3.10 -0.86 7.10
C TYR A 44 -4.29 -1.02 8.05
N ALA A 45 -5.01 0.07 8.35
CA ALA A 45 -6.17 0.02 9.23
C ALA A 45 -7.24 -0.96 8.74
N ALA A 46 -7.65 -0.88 7.47
CA ALA A 46 -8.64 -1.80 6.93
C ALA A 46 -8.11 -3.24 6.80
N TRP A 47 -6.84 -3.41 6.45
CA TRP A 47 -6.20 -4.74 6.45
C TRP A 47 -6.19 -5.38 7.84
N ALA A 48 -5.83 -4.63 8.87
CA ALA A 48 -5.81 -5.11 10.25
C ALA A 48 -7.22 -5.50 10.74
N THR A 49 -8.23 -4.69 10.45
CA THR A 49 -9.63 -5.01 10.77
C THR A 49 -10.10 -6.29 10.07
N ARG A 50 -9.75 -6.46 8.78
CA ARG A 50 -10.07 -7.70 8.04
C ARG A 50 -9.42 -8.91 8.71
N ASN A 51 -8.14 -8.85 9.07
CA ASN A 51 -7.47 -9.98 9.74
C ASN A 51 -8.10 -10.36 11.09
N GLN A 52 -8.45 -9.37 11.91
CA GLN A 52 -9.16 -9.62 13.18
C GLN A 52 -10.51 -10.31 12.95
N THR A 53 -11.19 -9.94 11.85
CA THR A 53 -12.46 -10.58 11.45
C THR A 53 -12.24 -12.02 10.98
N HIS A 54 -11.17 -12.30 10.26
CA HIS A 54 -10.82 -13.66 9.82
C HIS A 54 -10.48 -14.57 11.02
N GLU A 55 -9.73 -14.05 12.01
CA GLU A 55 -9.36 -14.81 13.21
C GLU A 55 -10.58 -15.14 14.10
N SER A 56 -11.54 -14.21 14.21
CA SER A 56 -12.76 -14.45 15.01
C SER A 56 -13.71 -15.47 14.37
N VAL A 57 -13.73 -15.58 13.04
CA VAL A 57 -14.52 -16.59 12.32
C VAL A 57 -13.87 -17.98 12.40
N SER A 58 -12.53 -18.07 12.42
CA SER A 58 -11.83 -19.36 12.53
C SER A 58 -11.82 -19.97 13.94
N SER A 59 -12.16 -19.18 14.97
CA SER A 59 -12.13 -19.60 16.37
C SER A 59 -13.50 -20.04 16.93
N ASN A 60 -14.51 -20.13 16.06
CA ASN A 60 -15.86 -20.64 16.36
C ASN A 60 -16.10 -21.96 15.63
#